data_AF-A0A7S0UHV0-F1
#
_entry.id   AF-A0A7S0UHV0-F1
#
_cell.length_a   1.000
_cell.length_b   1.000
_cell.length_c   1.000
_cell.angle_alpha   90.00
_cell.angle_beta   90.00
_cell.angle_gamma   90.00
#
_symmetry.space_group_name_H-M   'P 1'
#
loop_
_entity.id
_entity.type
_entity.pdbx_description
1 polymer ?
#
loop_
_entity_poly.entity_id
_entity_poly.type
_entity_poly.pdbx_seq_one_letter_code
_entity_poly.pdbx_strand_id
1 'polypeptide(L)'
;VRCHYVGGDIGNTKNGGLPQLPYKLVQARESVDFWCLGILLYGLCSGGRQLFPANLKTGHLLDHHDIVNWNMDLARTKIFENIDDPLAQDLLLQLLSPFEDRNNVTMAVITSHPYFSPAIKTTRRDKIIQQRNSECAAYIRTRMKMVAAKYEDDWLASRTVNVNCWNFDMLKTFHFSSSEIVRKLIGQSNKMPSSFILLPYKLSSKNKKTKLAPTTKKDVERAERMGVLLLRLAKALSFGSYVEKAIEKSRSGQKLDARSLLESVTFPSQDYEDLKEEFYGVAADHIESFRSNPRSAVTKLVERRYYGIKDIFKDARKGFLYLVDEHMGVPLVGQGYAPYPLELPEPAIESTLSKILPFMHCCSMVTRGTSGGISGIVRLIFEAAFPHVPPSWNESGSGLVHSLNEDNIKREIMILHRTICGLNSSRERKSLGDDLSAIGSICSKVDIRGDFANLHRVQCAGSSLWTTPTGVKLIQEACNKYDFEQAIKIQANLETKLKTQEQLIKQLREKVEMMAWHEELNLNVPQTQGEGMAKSTTLERTNVENGDGVDLGSVATANSKSTSRDQISVD
;
A
#
# COMPACT_ATOMS: atom_id res chain seq x y z
N VAL A 1 15.89 -15.45 40.16
CA VAL A 1 15.41 -16.18 41.36
C VAL A 1 16.32 -15.83 42.53
N ARG A 2 15.78 -15.36 43.67
CA ARG A 2 16.54 -15.06 44.89
C ARG A 2 16.10 -16.07 45.95
N CYS A 3 17.05 -16.70 46.65
CA CYS A 3 16.74 -17.67 47.69
C CYS A 3 17.00 -17.04 49.07
N HIS A 4 16.02 -17.13 49.97
CA HIS A 4 16.08 -16.50 51.28
C HIS A 4 16.63 -17.46 52.34
N TYR A 5 17.53 -16.98 53.20
CA TYR A 5 18.02 -17.74 54.35
C TYR A 5 17.59 -17.08 55.67
N VAL A 6 17.21 -17.89 56.65
CA VAL A 6 16.91 -17.43 58.01
C VAL A 6 18.23 -17.29 58.75
N GLY A 7 18.52 -16.11 59.28
CA GLY A 7 19.76 -15.84 60.00
C GLY A 7 19.82 -16.61 61.32
N GLY A 8 20.49 -17.74 61.30
CA GLY A 8 20.94 -18.50 62.46
C GLY A 8 22.21 -19.27 62.03
N ASP A 9 23.33 -18.95 62.67
CA ASP A 9 24.67 -19.51 62.44
C ASP A 9 25.31 -19.30 61.06
N ILE A 10 25.84 -18.09 60.84
CA ILE A 10 27.15 -17.95 60.17
C ILE A 10 28.23 -18.15 61.24
N GLY A 11 28.15 -19.26 61.96
CA GLY A 11 29.16 -19.71 62.89
C GLY A 11 30.06 -20.70 62.18
N ASN A 12 31.18 -20.22 61.64
CA ASN A 12 32.40 -20.99 61.39
C ASN A 12 32.23 -22.49 61.08
N THR A 13 31.91 -22.84 59.84
CA THR A 13 32.36 -24.12 59.27
C THR A 13 33.14 -23.87 57.99
N LYS A 14 34.46 -23.77 58.16
CA LYS A 14 35.40 -24.17 57.12
C LYS A 14 35.18 -25.67 56.86
N ASN A 15 34.85 -26.05 55.62
CA ASN A 15 35.34 -27.21 54.87
C ASN A 15 34.27 -27.78 53.90
N GLY A 16 34.66 -27.89 52.63
CA GLY A 16 33.88 -28.54 51.55
C GLY A 16 33.35 -27.55 50.52
N GLY A 17 34.15 -27.25 49.48
CA GLY A 17 33.79 -26.31 48.41
C GLY A 17 32.62 -26.81 47.57
N LEU A 18 31.40 -26.48 48.01
CA LEU A 18 30.22 -26.56 47.15
C LEU A 18 30.33 -25.50 46.04
N PRO A 19 29.92 -25.82 44.80
CA PRO A 19 29.93 -24.87 43.72
C PRO A 19 29.07 -23.66 44.08
N GLN A 20 29.54 -22.47 43.66
CA GLN A 20 28.82 -21.22 43.87
C GLN A 20 27.40 -21.36 43.30
N LEU A 21 26.39 -21.11 44.13
CA LEU A 21 25.00 -21.22 43.70
C LEU A 21 24.77 -20.29 42.50
N PRO A 22 23.97 -20.70 41.49
CA PRO A 22 23.70 -19.90 40.30
C PRO A 22 22.81 -18.68 40.58
N TYR A 23 22.56 -18.36 41.84
CA TYR A 23 21.74 -17.25 42.30
C TYR A 23 22.30 -16.62 43.58
N LYS A 24 22.00 -15.33 43.75
CA LYS A 24 22.40 -14.57 44.94
C LYS A 24 21.52 -14.96 46.14
N LEU A 25 22.16 -15.36 47.23
CA LEU A 25 21.49 -15.53 48.53
C LEU A 25 21.10 -14.16 49.07
N VAL A 26 19.87 -14.04 49.55
CA VAL A 26 19.34 -12.81 50.16
C VAL A 26 18.86 -13.15 51.56
N GLN A 27 19.09 -12.28 52.53
CA GLN A 27 18.57 -12.50 53.88
C GLN A 27 17.04 -12.55 53.85
N ALA A 28 16.43 -13.47 54.60
CA ALA A 28 14.99 -13.46 54.83
C ALA A 28 14.59 -12.13 55.52
N ARG A 29 13.57 -11.47 54.99
CA ARG A 29 13.04 -10.19 55.48
C ARG A 29 11.52 -10.24 55.45
N GLU A 30 10.89 -9.41 56.29
CA GLU A 30 9.42 -9.24 56.35
C GLU A 30 8.80 -8.92 54.97
N SER A 31 9.57 -8.33 54.06
CA SER A 31 9.10 -8.06 52.69
C SER A 31 8.73 -9.33 51.91
N VAL A 32 9.27 -10.50 52.26
CA VAL A 32 8.83 -11.77 51.66
C VAL A 32 7.42 -12.11 52.13
N ASP A 33 7.13 -11.91 53.41
CA ASP A 33 5.81 -12.17 53.99
C ASP A 33 4.75 -11.22 53.41
N PHE A 34 5.10 -9.96 53.15
CA PHE A 34 4.20 -9.01 52.47
C PHE A 34 3.88 -9.42 51.04
N TRP A 35 4.84 -10.03 50.34
CA TRP A 35 4.60 -10.58 49.01
C TRP A 35 3.66 -11.79 49.05
N CYS A 36 3.90 -12.72 49.99
CA CYS A 36 3.01 -13.86 50.23
C CYS A 36 1.60 -13.40 50.62
N LEU A 37 1.48 -12.38 51.46
CA LEU A 37 0.21 -11.73 51.79
C LEU A 37 -0.45 -11.13 50.54
N GLY A 38 0.31 -10.49 49.66
CA GLY A 38 -0.18 -9.99 48.38
C GLY A 38 -0.74 -11.10 47.49
N ILE A 39 -0.06 -12.25 47.39
CA ILE A 39 -0.55 -13.41 46.63
C ILE A 39 -1.86 -13.94 47.23
N LEU A 40 -1.93 -14.05 48.56
CA LEU A 40 -3.13 -14.50 49.26
C LEU A 40 -4.30 -13.54 49.03
N LEU A 41 -4.07 -12.24 49.25
CA LEU A 41 -5.08 -11.20 49.04
C LEU A 41 -5.55 -11.15 47.59
N TYR A 42 -4.66 -11.32 46.62
CA TYR A 42 -5.05 -11.43 45.21
C TYR A 42 -6.00 -12.60 45.00
N GLY A 43 -5.70 -13.78 45.56
CA GLY A 43 -6.57 -14.95 45.47
C GLY A 43 -7.96 -14.70 46.06
N LEU A 44 -8.04 -13.96 47.17
CA LEU A 44 -9.32 -13.60 47.79
C LEU A 44 -10.09 -12.57 46.95
N CYS A 45 -9.42 -11.50 46.51
CA CYS A 45 -10.05 -10.39 45.78
C CYS A 45 -10.45 -10.75 44.35
N SER A 46 -9.81 -11.75 43.75
CA SER A 46 -10.09 -12.21 42.38
C SER A 46 -11.13 -13.34 42.29
N GLY A 47 -11.81 -13.64 43.40
CA GLY A 47 -12.81 -14.72 43.45
C GLY A 47 -12.21 -16.12 43.38
N GLY A 48 -11.02 -16.32 43.96
CA GLY A 48 -10.34 -17.61 44.05
C GLY A 48 -9.34 -17.90 42.92
N ARG A 49 -9.06 -16.92 42.03
CA ARG A 49 -8.05 -17.10 40.98
C ARG A 49 -6.65 -17.01 41.58
N GLN A 50 -5.83 -18.03 41.33
CA GLN A 50 -4.43 -18.00 41.76
C GLN A 50 -3.64 -17.03 40.88
N LEU A 51 -2.82 -16.17 41.50
CA LEU A 51 -1.93 -15.27 40.77
C LEU A 51 -0.92 -16.05 39.93
N PHE A 52 -0.40 -17.14 40.50
CA PHE A 52 0.48 -18.10 39.87
C PHE A 52 -0.17 -19.48 39.94
N PRO A 53 -0.76 -19.97 38.84
CA PRO A 53 -1.43 -21.24 38.83
C PRO A 53 -0.47 -22.39 39.14
N ALA A 54 -0.84 -23.25 40.09
CA ALA A 54 -0.11 -24.47 40.39
C ALA A 54 -1.01 -25.69 40.23
N ASN A 55 -0.41 -26.81 39.84
CA ASN A 55 -1.08 -28.10 39.86
C ASN A 55 -1.32 -28.52 41.32
N LEU A 56 -2.59 -28.63 41.71
CA LEU A 56 -2.98 -28.97 43.08
C LEU A 56 -2.49 -30.34 43.55
N LYS A 57 -2.25 -31.29 42.64
CA LYS A 57 -1.81 -32.65 42.98
C LYS A 57 -0.29 -32.73 43.20
N THR A 58 0.48 -31.95 42.45
CA THR A 58 1.95 -32.03 42.46
C THR A 58 2.61 -30.83 43.13
N GLY A 59 1.87 -29.75 43.36
CA GLY A 59 2.41 -28.48 43.84
C GLY A 59 3.27 -27.73 42.82
N HIS A 60 3.44 -28.27 41.61
CA HIS A 60 4.26 -27.64 40.58
C HIS A 60 3.52 -26.46 39.94
N LEU A 61 4.24 -25.37 39.74
CA LEU A 61 3.74 -24.21 38.99
C LEU A 61 3.50 -24.60 37.53
N LEU A 62 2.36 -24.15 37.00
CA LEU A 62 2.01 -24.38 35.59
C LEU A 62 2.77 -23.45 34.65
N ASP A 63 3.17 -22.28 35.14
CA ASP A 63 3.96 -21.30 34.39
C ASP A 63 5.03 -20.67 35.28
N HIS A 64 6.29 -20.89 34.93
CA HIS A 64 7.44 -20.30 35.61
C HIS A 64 7.84 -18.94 35.00
N HIS A 65 7.40 -18.63 33.79
CA HIS A 65 7.83 -17.44 33.05
C HIS A 65 7.37 -16.15 33.75
N ASP A 66 6.09 -16.08 34.14
CA ASP A 66 5.51 -14.91 34.81
C ASP A 66 6.19 -14.59 36.14
N ILE A 67 6.59 -15.62 36.91
CA ILE A 67 7.30 -15.44 38.19
C ILE A 67 8.74 -14.95 37.96
N VAL A 68 9.43 -15.54 36.98
CA VAL A 68 10.83 -15.21 36.69
C VAL A 68 10.96 -13.77 36.17
N ASN A 69 10.01 -13.34 35.35
CA ASN A 69 10.00 -12.03 34.71
C ASN A 69 9.10 -11.01 35.41
N TRP A 70 8.69 -11.28 36.65
CA TRP A 70 7.73 -10.45 37.37
C TRP A 70 8.20 -8.99 37.48
N ASN A 71 7.33 -8.08 37.08
CA ASN A 71 7.54 -6.64 37.13
C ASN A 71 6.22 -5.90 37.39
N MET A 72 6.29 -4.57 37.54
CA MET A 72 5.10 -3.75 37.79
C MET A 72 4.06 -3.79 36.67
N ASP A 73 4.46 -4.02 35.42
CA ASP A 73 3.53 -4.05 34.29
C ASP A 73 2.73 -5.37 34.25
N LEU A 74 3.37 -6.49 34.58
CA LEU A 74 2.70 -7.78 34.80
C LEU A 74 1.77 -7.71 36.01
N ALA A 75 2.21 -7.10 37.11
CA ALA A 75 1.38 -6.90 38.30
C ALA A 75 0.12 -6.10 37.96
N ARG A 76 0.27 -4.93 37.31
CA ARG A 76 -0.86 -4.09 36.84
C ARG A 76 -1.80 -4.85 35.93
N THR A 77 -1.26 -5.61 34.98
CA THR A 77 -2.05 -6.43 34.06
C THR A 77 -2.92 -7.43 34.83
N LYS A 78 -2.32 -8.26 35.67
CA LYS A 78 -3.07 -9.29 36.42
C LYS A 78 -4.07 -8.66 37.39
N ILE A 79 -3.71 -7.58 38.08
CA ILE A 79 -4.57 -6.90 39.06
C ILE A 79 -5.76 -6.23 38.37
N PHE A 80 -5.55 -5.41 37.34
CA PHE A 80 -6.65 -4.72 36.64
C PHE A 80 -7.57 -5.67 35.86
N GLU A 81 -7.07 -6.84 35.44
CA GLU A 81 -7.89 -7.85 34.75
C GLU A 81 -8.82 -8.63 35.68
N ASN A 82 -8.47 -8.76 36.96
CA ASN A 82 -9.11 -9.74 37.85
C ASN A 82 -9.68 -9.13 39.14
N ILE A 83 -9.46 -7.85 39.41
CA ILE A 83 -9.85 -7.22 40.67
C ILE A 83 -10.57 -5.91 40.38
N ASP A 84 -11.82 -5.80 40.84
CA ASP A 84 -12.66 -4.63 40.58
C ASP A 84 -12.50 -3.51 41.63
N ASP A 85 -12.19 -3.84 42.89
CA ASP A 85 -12.08 -2.86 43.98
C ASP A 85 -10.80 -2.00 43.85
N PRO A 86 -10.92 -0.68 43.63
CA PRO A 86 -9.78 0.22 43.48
C PRO A 86 -8.84 0.27 44.69
N LEU A 87 -9.37 0.05 45.91
CA LEU A 87 -8.56 0.03 47.13
C LEU A 87 -7.78 -1.28 47.26
N ALA A 88 -8.38 -2.40 46.84
CA ALA A 88 -7.68 -3.67 46.75
C ALA A 88 -6.57 -3.60 45.69
N GLN A 89 -6.85 -3.00 44.53
CA GLN A 89 -5.86 -2.80 43.47
C GLN A 89 -4.65 -1.98 43.97
N ASP A 90 -4.88 -0.87 44.68
CA ASP A 90 -3.80 -0.01 45.20
C ASP A 90 -2.91 -0.77 46.20
N LEU A 91 -3.55 -1.47 47.16
CA LEU A 91 -2.83 -2.28 48.14
C LEU A 91 -2.03 -3.41 47.48
N LEU A 92 -2.62 -4.10 46.51
CA LEU A 92 -1.96 -5.21 45.83
C LEU A 92 -0.81 -4.74 44.94
N LEU A 93 -0.91 -3.59 44.30
CA LEU A 93 0.22 -3.00 43.57
C LEU A 93 1.39 -2.66 44.49
N GLN A 94 1.11 -2.30 45.75
CA GLN A 94 2.16 -2.07 46.75
C GLN A 94 2.78 -3.39 47.24
N LEU A 95 1.96 -4.41 47.54
CA LEU A 95 2.41 -5.70 48.08
C LEU A 95 3.11 -6.58 47.03
N LEU A 96 2.63 -6.53 45.77
CA LEU A 96 3.13 -7.30 44.63
C LEU A 96 4.12 -6.50 43.77
N SER A 97 4.69 -5.43 44.32
CA SER A 97 5.80 -4.69 43.68
C SER A 97 7.09 -5.51 43.70
N PRO A 98 8.08 -5.27 42.81
CA PRO A 98 9.40 -5.86 42.92
C PRO A 98 10.04 -5.63 44.30
N PHE A 99 10.92 -6.53 44.73
CA PHE A 99 11.54 -6.48 46.06
C PHE A 99 12.16 -5.11 46.39
N GLU A 100 12.82 -4.47 45.41
CA GLU A 100 13.51 -3.18 45.63
C GLU A 100 12.54 -2.07 46.06
N ASP A 101 11.32 -2.10 45.53
CA ASP A 101 10.28 -1.10 45.82
C ASP A 101 9.54 -1.42 47.13
N ARG A 102 9.56 -2.68 47.57
CA ARG A 102 8.87 -3.16 48.78
C ARG A 102 9.74 -3.16 50.04
N ASN A 103 11.05 -3.03 49.92
CA ASN A 103 12.00 -3.24 51.03
C ASN A 103 11.80 -2.27 52.22
N ASN A 104 11.13 -1.14 52.00
CA ASN A 104 10.84 -0.13 53.04
C ASN A 104 9.39 -0.17 53.56
N VAL A 105 8.57 -1.11 53.07
CA VAL A 105 7.19 -1.26 53.53
C VAL A 105 7.19 -1.97 54.87
N THR A 106 6.41 -1.49 55.84
CA THR A 106 6.24 -2.12 57.16
C THR A 106 4.78 -2.54 57.35
N MET A 107 4.52 -3.46 58.29
CA MET A 107 3.16 -3.92 58.57
C MET A 107 2.23 -2.80 59.07
N ALA A 108 2.77 -1.79 59.77
CA ALA A 108 2.03 -0.60 60.18
C ALA A 108 1.54 0.22 58.97
N VAL A 109 2.36 0.33 57.92
CA VAL A 109 1.98 1.01 56.66
C VAL A 109 0.89 0.23 55.93
N ILE A 110 0.96 -1.11 55.91
CA ILE A 110 -0.02 -1.98 55.26
C ILE A 110 -1.38 -1.92 55.98
N THR A 111 -1.38 -2.07 57.30
CA THR A 111 -2.61 -2.09 58.12
C THR A 111 -3.31 -0.74 58.19
N SER A 112 -2.57 0.37 58.06
CA SER A 112 -3.13 1.71 57.94
C SER A 112 -3.68 2.04 56.54
N HIS A 113 -3.60 1.10 55.59
CA HIS A 113 -4.14 1.29 54.25
C HIS A 113 -5.68 1.41 54.27
N PRO A 114 -6.29 2.35 53.50
CA PRO A 114 -7.75 2.55 53.48
C PRO A 114 -8.59 1.33 53.10
N TYR A 115 -7.98 0.30 52.50
CA TYR A 115 -8.60 -1.00 52.25
C TYR A 115 -9.09 -1.68 53.54
N PHE A 116 -8.29 -1.65 54.61
CA PHE A 116 -8.64 -2.29 55.88
C PHE A 116 -9.53 -1.42 56.79
N SER A 117 -9.73 -0.16 56.42
CA SER A 117 -10.56 0.80 57.17
C SER A 117 -11.69 1.38 56.29
N PRO A 118 -12.62 0.54 55.78
CA PRO A 118 -13.61 0.97 54.81
C PRO A 118 -14.58 2.05 55.32
N ALA A 119 -14.81 2.09 56.64
CA ALA A 119 -15.75 3.01 57.28
C ALA A 119 -15.26 4.47 57.37
N ILE A 120 -13.94 4.71 57.27
CA ILE A 120 -13.37 6.04 57.46
C ILE A 120 -13.21 6.71 56.09
N LYS A 121 -14.12 7.63 55.77
CA LYS A 121 -13.97 8.49 54.59
C LYS A 121 -12.83 9.48 54.84
N THR A 122 -11.79 9.40 54.03
CA THR A 122 -10.64 10.32 54.09
C THR A 122 -10.35 10.87 52.70
N THR A 123 -9.84 12.09 52.62
CA THR A 123 -9.38 12.68 51.34
C THR A 123 -8.35 11.81 50.63
N ARG A 124 -7.55 11.04 51.39
CA ARG A 124 -6.57 10.08 50.86
C ARG A 124 -7.26 8.90 50.16
N ARG A 125 -8.31 8.33 50.76
CA ARG A 125 -9.11 7.24 50.17
C ARG A 125 -9.71 7.66 48.83
N ASP A 126 -10.35 8.83 48.79
CA ASP A 126 -11.03 9.29 47.57
C ASP A 126 -10.04 9.57 46.44
N LYS A 127 -8.86 10.11 46.76
CA LYS A 127 -7.75 10.29 45.81
C LYS A 127 -7.27 8.96 45.22
N ILE A 128 -7.09 7.93 46.06
CA ILE A 128 -6.68 6.59 45.60
C ILE A 128 -7.74 6.00 44.65
N ILE A 129 -9.01 6.06 45.04
CA ILE A 129 -10.12 5.56 44.22
C ILE A 129 -10.15 6.28 42.86
N GLN A 130 -10.07 7.61 42.86
CA GLN A 130 -10.07 8.40 41.63
C GLN A 130 -8.88 8.05 40.73
N GLN A 131 -7.68 7.97 41.31
CA GLN A 131 -6.46 7.62 40.58
C GLN A 131 -6.60 6.23 39.94
N ARG A 132 -6.95 5.21 40.71
CA ARG A 132 -7.03 3.82 40.22
C ARG A 132 -8.14 3.62 39.20
N ASN A 133 -9.29 4.26 39.37
CA ASN A 133 -10.33 4.26 38.36
C ASN A 133 -9.84 4.86 37.03
N SER A 134 -9.10 5.97 37.08
CA SER A 134 -8.56 6.60 35.87
C SER A 134 -7.49 5.74 35.18
N GLU A 135 -6.62 5.09 35.95
CA GLU A 135 -5.58 4.19 35.44
C GLU A 135 -6.17 2.90 34.88
N CYS A 136 -7.13 2.28 35.58
CA CYS A 136 -7.86 1.10 35.12
C CYS A 136 -8.61 1.39 33.81
N ALA A 137 -9.32 2.53 33.73
CA ALA A 137 -9.99 2.95 32.49
C ALA A 137 -8.99 3.22 31.34
N ALA A 138 -7.80 3.74 31.62
CA ALA A 138 -6.74 3.86 30.62
C ALA A 138 -6.20 2.49 30.18
N TYR A 139 -5.97 1.58 31.12
CA TYR A 139 -5.52 0.21 30.85
C TYR A 139 -6.52 -0.56 29.99
N ILE A 140 -7.82 -0.55 30.34
CA ILE A 140 -8.87 -1.21 29.56
C ILE A 140 -8.92 -0.66 28.14
N ARG A 141 -8.84 0.67 27.95
CA ARG A 141 -8.79 1.28 26.61
C ARG A 141 -7.59 0.81 25.81
N THR A 142 -6.40 0.77 26.40
CA THR A 142 -5.18 0.28 25.72
C THR A 142 -5.29 -1.20 25.38
N ARG A 143 -5.80 -2.02 26.29
CA ARG A 143 -6.01 -3.46 26.07
C ARG A 143 -7.02 -3.71 24.95
N MET A 144 -8.16 -3.02 24.95
CA MET A 144 -9.14 -3.11 23.87
C MET A 144 -8.52 -2.74 22.51
N LYS A 145 -7.69 -1.69 22.47
CA LYS A 145 -6.94 -1.33 21.25
C LYS A 145 -5.98 -2.45 20.82
N MET A 146 -5.25 -3.07 21.74
CA MET A 146 -4.34 -4.17 21.43
C MET A 146 -5.07 -5.41 20.93
N VAL A 147 -6.19 -5.78 21.57
CA VAL A 147 -7.02 -6.92 21.15
C VAL A 147 -7.64 -6.65 19.78
N ALA A 148 -8.13 -5.43 19.53
CA ALA A 148 -8.63 -5.03 18.22
C ALA A 148 -7.52 -5.08 17.15
N ALA A 149 -6.33 -4.55 17.45
CA ALA A 149 -5.19 -4.60 16.54
C ALA A 149 -4.76 -6.05 16.25
N LYS A 150 -4.71 -6.92 17.27
CA LYS A 150 -4.41 -8.34 17.09
C LYS A 150 -5.47 -9.02 16.22
N TYR A 151 -6.75 -8.74 16.45
CA TYR A 151 -7.83 -9.26 15.62
C TYR A 151 -7.70 -8.80 14.16
N GLU A 152 -7.38 -7.52 13.93
CA GLU A 152 -7.10 -7.01 12.58
C GLU A 152 -5.90 -7.69 11.92
N ASP A 153 -4.84 -7.92 12.68
CA ASP A 153 -3.62 -8.56 12.16
C ASP A 153 -3.86 -10.04 11.86
N ASP A 154 -4.57 -10.77 12.73
CA ASP A 154 -5.00 -12.15 12.52
C ASP A 154 -5.97 -12.24 11.31
N TRP A 155 -6.89 -11.28 11.20
CA TRP A 155 -7.81 -11.16 10.07
C TRP A 155 -7.06 -10.92 8.75
N LEU A 156 -6.10 -9.99 8.73
CA LEU A 156 -5.27 -9.70 7.55
C LEU A 156 -4.39 -10.90 7.18
N ALA A 157 -3.80 -11.57 8.17
CA ALA A 157 -3.01 -12.79 7.97
C ALA A 157 -3.84 -13.90 7.33
N SER A 158 -5.09 -14.09 7.78
CA SER A 158 -6.01 -15.09 7.19
C SER A 158 -6.35 -14.83 5.72
N ARG A 159 -6.19 -13.59 5.25
CA ARG A 159 -6.47 -13.16 3.86
C ARG A 159 -5.22 -12.81 3.07
N THR A 160 -4.05 -13.08 3.64
CA THR A 160 -2.79 -12.86 2.96
C THR A 160 -2.27 -14.18 2.43
N VAL A 161 -2.08 -14.24 1.11
CA VAL A 161 -1.47 -15.38 0.43
C VAL A 161 -0.04 -15.01 0.08
N ASN A 162 0.92 -15.76 0.62
CA ASN A 162 2.31 -15.61 0.28
C ASN A 162 2.62 -16.45 -0.95
N VAL A 163 3.27 -15.83 -1.94
CA VAL A 163 3.74 -16.51 -3.16
C VAL A 163 5.22 -16.21 -3.35
N ASN A 164 5.96 -17.22 -3.83
CA ASN A 164 7.34 -17.06 -4.26
C ASN A 164 7.34 -16.89 -5.78
N CYS A 165 7.50 -15.65 -6.23
CA CYS A 165 7.47 -15.33 -7.65
C CYS A 165 8.88 -15.08 -8.19
N TRP A 166 9.30 -15.89 -9.17
CA TRP A 166 10.54 -15.68 -9.93
C TRP A 166 10.28 -15.11 -11.33
N ASN A 167 9.02 -14.97 -11.73
CA ASN A 167 8.64 -14.33 -12.98
C ASN A 167 8.80 -12.81 -12.87
N PHE A 168 9.64 -12.23 -13.74
CA PHE A 168 9.95 -10.80 -13.74
C PHE A 168 8.73 -9.91 -14.00
N ASP A 169 7.82 -10.30 -14.90
CA ASP A 169 6.61 -9.52 -15.20
C ASP A 169 5.67 -9.48 -14.00
N MET A 170 5.60 -10.58 -13.23
CA MET A 170 4.85 -10.60 -11.98
C MET A 170 5.53 -9.82 -10.87
N LEU A 171 6.86 -9.92 -10.71
CA LEU A 171 7.59 -9.07 -9.77
C LEU A 171 7.39 -7.58 -10.10
N LYS A 172 7.41 -7.22 -11.38
CA LYS A 172 7.08 -5.88 -11.86
C LYS A 172 5.64 -5.49 -11.50
N THR A 173 4.69 -6.40 -11.67
CA THR A 173 3.27 -6.18 -11.29
C THR A 173 3.12 -5.94 -9.78
N PHE A 174 3.81 -6.70 -8.92
CA PHE A 174 3.83 -6.44 -7.47
C PHE A 174 4.46 -5.08 -7.13
N HIS A 175 5.63 -4.80 -7.71
CA HIS A 175 6.41 -3.60 -7.42
C HIS A 175 5.70 -2.30 -7.81
N PHE A 176 4.95 -2.33 -8.92
CA PHE A 176 4.17 -1.21 -9.41
C PHE A 176 2.68 -1.29 -9.08
N SER A 177 2.26 -2.23 -8.24
CA SER A 177 0.89 -2.27 -7.75
C SER A 177 0.56 -0.96 -7.02
N SER A 178 -0.68 -0.48 -7.12
CA SER A 178 -1.03 0.80 -6.49
C SER A 178 -0.90 0.71 -4.98
N SER A 179 -1.20 -0.45 -4.39
CA SER A 179 -0.96 -0.70 -2.96
C SER A 179 0.49 -0.56 -2.56
N GLU A 180 1.42 -1.07 -3.37
CA GLU A 180 2.85 -0.94 -3.09
C GLU A 180 3.35 0.50 -3.26
N ILE A 181 2.92 1.20 -4.31
CA ILE A 181 3.29 2.61 -4.55
C ILE A 181 2.79 3.50 -3.41
N VAL A 182 1.53 3.32 -3.01
CA VAL A 182 0.92 4.09 -1.91
C VAL A 182 1.60 3.77 -0.58
N ARG A 183 1.93 2.49 -0.31
CA ARG A 183 2.67 2.08 0.88
C ARG A 183 4.02 2.80 0.97
N LYS A 184 4.76 2.87 -0.14
CA LYS A 184 6.06 3.58 -0.21
C LYS A 184 5.92 5.10 -0.07
N LEU A 185 4.79 5.69 -0.47
CA LEU A 185 4.52 7.12 -0.30
C LEU A 185 4.15 7.50 1.13
N ILE A 186 3.35 6.67 1.81
CA ILE A 186 2.85 6.96 3.15
C ILE A 186 3.83 6.47 4.23
N GLY A 187 4.63 5.43 3.95
CA GLY A 187 5.60 4.87 4.89
C GLY A 187 5.00 3.94 5.94
N GLN A 188 3.73 3.56 5.81
CA GLN A 188 3.02 2.65 6.73
C GLN A 188 2.50 1.42 5.99
N SER A 189 2.30 0.30 6.69
CA SER A 189 1.71 -0.90 6.09
C SER A 189 0.24 -0.67 5.76
N ASN A 190 -0.14 -0.79 4.49
CA ASN A 190 -1.54 -0.70 4.08
C ASN A 190 -2.29 -1.96 4.53
N LYS A 191 -3.12 -1.82 5.58
CA LYS A 191 -4.04 -2.87 6.05
C LYS A 191 -5.29 -3.02 5.17
N MET A 192 -5.56 -2.05 4.29
CA MET A 192 -6.69 -2.03 3.36
C MET A 192 -6.19 -1.90 1.91
N PRO A 193 -7.01 -2.27 0.90
CA PRO A 193 -6.73 -1.94 -0.50
C PRO A 193 -6.62 -0.43 -0.70
N SER A 194 -5.67 0.04 -1.51
CA SER A 194 -5.56 1.46 -1.87
C SER A 194 -5.87 1.75 -3.34
N SER A 195 -6.50 0.78 -4.03
CA SER A 195 -6.88 0.87 -5.43
C SER A 195 -8.37 1.11 -5.54
N PHE A 196 -8.71 2.31 -5.98
CA PHE A 196 -10.08 2.78 -6.00
C PHE A 196 -10.42 3.43 -7.35
N ILE A 197 -11.69 3.35 -7.71
CA ILE A 197 -12.26 4.23 -8.74
C ILE A 197 -13.63 4.75 -8.30
N LEU A 198 -13.83 6.06 -8.41
CA LEU A 198 -15.12 6.70 -8.19
C LEU A 198 -15.72 7.01 -9.56
N LEU A 199 -16.94 6.54 -9.83
CA LEU A 199 -17.63 6.74 -11.11
C LEU A 199 -18.99 7.41 -10.90
N PRO A 200 -19.44 8.29 -11.83
CA PRO A 200 -20.75 8.94 -11.77
C PRO A 200 -21.91 8.05 -12.26
N TYR A 201 -21.69 6.74 -12.38
CA TYR A 201 -22.66 5.75 -12.83
C TYR A 201 -22.36 4.37 -12.25
N LYS A 202 -23.37 3.50 -12.29
CA LYS A 202 -23.26 2.12 -11.80
C LYS A 202 -22.85 1.17 -12.92
N LEU A 203 -21.85 0.32 -12.64
CA LEU A 203 -21.44 -0.79 -13.49
C LEU A 203 -22.28 -2.03 -13.19
N SER A 204 -22.58 -2.81 -14.23
CA SER A 204 -23.31 -4.07 -14.11
C SER A 204 -22.68 -5.17 -14.96
N SER A 205 -22.66 -6.39 -14.42
CA SER A 205 -22.23 -7.61 -15.10
C SER A 205 -23.36 -8.33 -15.85
N LYS A 206 -24.58 -7.74 -15.93
CA LYS A 206 -25.77 -8.36 -16.55
C LYS A 206 -25.71 -8.50 -18.09
N ASN A 207 -24.56 -8.25 -18.71
CA ASN A 207 -24.43 -8.39 -20.17
C ASN A 207 -24.08 -9.84 -20.56
N LYS A 208 -24.24 -10.16 -21.85
CA LYS A 208 -23.97 -11.49 -22.41
C LYS A 208 -22.53 -11.99 -22.19
N LYS A 209 -21.59 -11.09 -21.89
CA LYS A 209 -20.16 -11.38 -21.75
C LYS A 209 -19.70 -11.43 -20.29
N THR A 210 -20.62 -11.29 -19.32
CA THR A 210 -20.34 -11.18 -17.88
C THR A 210 -19.29 -10.12 -17.49
N LYS A 211 -19.05 -9.14 -18.38
CA LYS A 211 -18.10 -8.04 -18.17
C LYS A 211 -18.81 -6.81 -17.60
N LEU A 212 -18.09 -5.95 -16.90
CA LEU A 212 -18.69 -4.73 -16.36
C LEU A 212 -18.96 -3.68 -17.44
N ALA A 213 -20.21 -3.19 -17.49
CA ALA A 213 -20.63 -2.13 -18.40
C ALA A 213 -21.55 -1.12 -17.71
N PRO A 214 -21.57 0.14 -18.16
CA PRO A 214 -22.63 1.10 -17.81
C PRO A 214 -24.01 0.57 -18.22
N THR A 215 -25.04 0.85 -17.41
CA THR A 215 -26.37 0.25 -17.62
C THR A 215 -27.26 0.98 -18.63
N THR A 216 -27.03 2.26 -18.85
CA THR A 216 -27.87 3.10 -19.73
C THR A 216 -27.02 3.80 -20.78
N LYS A 217 -27.62 4.21 -21.90
CA LYS A 217 -26.93 5.00 -22.94
C LYS A 217 -26.30 6.27 -22.37
N LYS A 218 -27.02 6.98 -21.50
CA LYS A 218 -26.51 8.18 -20.80
C LYS A 218 -25.27 7.86 -19.95
N ASP A 219 -25.23 6.69 -19.32
CA ASP A 219 -24.08 6.28 -18.53
C ASP A 219 -22.88 5.89 -19.41
N VAL A 220 -23.11 5.36 -20.60
CA VAL A 220 -22.04 5.12 -21.59
C VAL A 220 -21.42 6.46 -22.05
N GLU A 221 -22.25 7.45 -22.37
CA GLU A 221 -21.79 8.81 -22.72
C GLU A 221 -21.01 9.45 -21.55
N ARG A 222 -21.48 9.28 -20.30
CA ARG A 222 -20.73 9.70 -19.11
C ARG A 222 -19.42 8.94 -18.94
N ALA A 223 -19.39 7.64 -19.23
CA ALA A 223 -18.18 6.84 -19.15
C ALA A 223 -17.12 7.31 -20.14
N GLU A 224 -17.52 7.60 -21.37
CA GLU A 224 -16.64 8.18 -22.38
C GLU A 224 -16.09 9.53 -21.94
N ARG A 225 -16.95 10.45 -21.48
CA ARG A 225 -16.54 11.77 -20.94
C ARG A 225 -15.59 11.64 -19.75
N MET A 226 -15.87 10.70 -18.83
CA MET A 226 -15.01 10.45 -17.67
C MET A 226 -13.60 10.01 -18.09
N GLY A 227 -13.49 9.15 -19.11
CA GLY A 227 -12.18 8.74 -19.63
C GLY A 227 -11.39 9.88 -20.26
N VAL A 228 -12.05 10.75 -21.04
CA VAL A 228 -11.44 11.98 -21.57
C VAL A 228 -10.90 12.84 -20.42
N LEU A 229 -11.69 13.06 -19.37
CA LEU A 229 -11.30 13.90 -18.23
C LEU A 229 -10.14 13.29 -17.43
N LEU A 230 -10.13 11.98 -17.20
CA LEU A 230 -9.03 11.28 -16.51
C LEU A 230 -7.74 11.30 -17.33
N LEU A 231 -7.83 11.16 -18.65
CA LEU A 231 -6.68 11.26 -19.56
C LEU A 231 -6.10 12.68 -19.58
N ARG A 232 -6.96 13.71 -19.68
CA ARG A 232 -6.54 15.12 -19.62
C ARG A 232 -5.89 15.47 -18.28
N LEU A 233 -6.43 14.97 -17.16
CA LEU A 233 -5.80 15.13 -15.85
C LEU A 233 -4.42 14.48 -15.83
N ALA A 234 -4.31 13.23 -16.30
CA ALA A 234 -3.02 12.55 -16.34
C ALA A 234 -1.99 13.25 -17.23
N LYS A 235 -2.43 13.82 -18.37
CA LYS A 235 -1.56 14.58 -19.28
C LYS A 235 -1.05 15.85 -18.60
N ALA A 236 -1.92 16.58 -17.90
CA ALA A 236 -1.53 17.75 -17.12
C ALA A 236 -0.58 17.41 -15.96
N LEU A 237 -0.77 16.27 -15.29
CA LEU A 237 0.12 15.81 -14.22
C LEU A 237 1.50 15.37 -14.74
N SER A 238 1.54 14.63 -15.86
CA SER A 238 2.77 14.27 -16.56
C SER A 238 3.54 15.54 -16.99
N PHE A 239 2.85 16.50 -17.62
CA PHE A 239 3.41 17.81 -17.94
C PHE A 239 3.99 18.51 -16.71
N GLY A 240 3.20 18.59 -15.63
CA GLY A 240 3.62 19.16 -14.36
C GLY A 240 4.86 18.49 -13.77
N SER A 241 4.95 17.16 -13.88
CA SER A 241 6.10 16.36 -13.43
C SER A 241 7.39 16.75 -14.17
N TYR A 242 7.32 16.97 -15.49
CA TYR A 242 8.46 17.45 -16.28
C TYR A 242 8.87 18.88 -15.92
N VAL A 243 7.88 19.78 -15.75
CA VAL A 243 8.13 21.16 -15.33
C VAL A 243 8.74 21.23 -13.92
N GLU A 244 8.22 20.48 -12.96
CA GLU A 244 8.78 20.44 -11.60
C GLU A 244 10.22 19.93 -11.58
N LYS A 245 10.57 18.93 -12.41
CA LYS A 245 11.95 18.47 -12.57
C LYS A 245 12.88 19.57 -13.11
N ALA A 246 12.42 20.38 -14.06
CA ALA A 246 13.21 21.49 -14.56
C ALA A 246 13.39 22.60 -13.50
N ILE A 247 12.36 22.87 -12.71
CA ILE A 247 12.44 23.79 -11.56
C ILE A 247 13.45 23.27 -10.53
N GLU A 248 13.44 21.97 -10.22
CA GLU A 248 14.39 21.34 -9.28
C GLU A 248 15.84 21.42 -9.75
N LYS A 249 16.09 21.38 -11.06
CA LYS A 249 17.42 21.51 -11.66
C LYS A 249 17.91 22.96 -11.77
N SER A 250 16.99 23.92 -11.69
CA SER A 250 17.32 25.34 -11.79
C SER A 250 18.05 25.82 -10.53
N ARG A 251 19.04 26.72 -10.69
CA ARG A 251 19.82 27.23 -9.56
C ARG A 251 18.92 28.04 -8.62
N SER A 252 19.10 27.90 -7.31
CA SER A 252 18.38 28.71 -6.32
C SER A 252 18.63 30.20 -6.58
N GLY A 253 17.55 30.97 -6.71
CA GLY A 253 17.62 32.42 -6.97
C GLY A 253 17.63 32.84 -8.45
N GLN A 254 17.71 31.90 -9.40
CA GLN A 254 17.53 32.23 -10.82
C GLN A 254 16.07 32.67 -11.06
N LYS A 255 15.88 33.87 -11.61
CA LYS A 255 14.56 34.31 -12.07
C LYS A 255 14.19 33.51 -13.32
N LEU A 256 13.22 32.62 -13.17
CA LEU A 256 12.66 31.85 -14.28
C LEU A 256 11.47 32.62 -14.83
N ASP A 257 11.52 33.01 -16.09
CA ASP A 257 10.31 33.33 -16.86
C ASP A 257 9.73 32.05 -17.47
N ALA A 258 8.46 32.09 -17.87
CA ALA A 258 7.75 30.90 -18.35
C ALA A 258 8.38 30.30 -19.61
N ARG A 259 8.95 31.14 -20.49
CA ARG A 259 9.55 30.71 -21.75
C ARG A 259 10.87 29.99 -21.50
N SER A 260 11.80 30.63 -20.80
CA SER A 260 13.06 30.02 -20.41
C SER A 260 12.86 28.70 -19.64
N LEU A 261 11.81 28.64 -18.79
CA LEU A 261 11.48 27.43 -18.06
C LEU A 261 11.04 26.31 -19.01
N LEU A 262 10.07 26.55 -19.90
CA LEU A 262 9.59 25.51 -20.81
C LEU A 262 10.63 25.08 -21.84
N GLU A 263 11.50 25.99 -22.30
CA GLU A 263 12.64 25.67 -23.17
C GLU A 263 13.66 24.75 -22.48
N SER A 264 13.75 24.79 -21.15
CA SER A 264 14.61 23.88 -20.37
C SER A 264 13.99 22.49 -20.11
N VAL A 265 12.71 22.30 -20.45
CA VAL A 265 11.99 21.04 -20.22
C VAL A 265 12.06 20.15 -21.46
N THR A 266 12.59 18.94 -21.30
CA THR A 266 12.55 17.91 -22.35
C THR A 266 11.25 17.12 -22.26
N PHE A 267 10.31 17.40 -23.16
CA PHE A 267 9.08 16.63 -23.30
C PHE A 267 9.29 15.42 -24.22
N PRO A 268 8.62 14.27 -23.96
CA PRO A 268 8.78 13.07 -24.78
C PRO A 268 8.04 13.13 -26.12
N SER A 269 7.12 14.09 -26.31
CA SER A 269 6.31 14.24 -27.52
C SER A 269 5.93 15.70 -27.74
N GLN A 270 5.65 16.08 -28.99
CA GLN A 270 5.01 17.34 -29.37
C GLN A 270 3.54 17.41 -28.93
N ASP A 271 2.95 16.29 -28.51
CA ASP A 271 1.59 16.23 -28.00
C ASP A 271 1.31 17.15 -26.80
N TYR A 272 2.32 17.77 -26.18
CA TYR A 272 2.18 18.68 -25.04
C TYR A 272 2.05 20.17 -25.43
N GLU A 273 2.03 20.53 -26.72
CA GLU A 273 1.92 21.94 -27.15
C GLU A 273 0.67 22.64 -26.59
N ASP A 274 -0.47 21.94 -26.53
CA ASP A 274 -1.72 22.46 -25.95
C ASP A 274 -1.53 22.93 -24.49
N LEU A 275 -0.79 22.14 -23.71
CA LEU A 275 -0.49 22.46 -22.31
C LEU A 275 0.59 23.53 -22.16
N LYS A 276 1.52 23.67 -23.11
CA LYS A 276 2.50 24.76 -23.11
C LYS A 276 1.80 26.11 -23.31
N GLU A 277 0.91 26.20 -24.29
CA GLU A 277 0.11 27.41 -24.55
C GLU A 277 -0.76 27.75 -23.35
N GLU A 278 -1.45 26.76 -22.76
CA GLU A 278 -2.24 26.99 -21.55
C GLU A 278 -1.38 27.41 -20.36
N PHE A 279 -0.18 26.84 -20.21
CA PHE A 279 0.79 27.22 -19.18
C PHE A 279 1.25 28.67 -19.34
N TYR A 280 1.54 29.12 -20.58
CA TYR A 280 1.88 30.52 -20.85
C TYR A 280 0.74 31.46 -20.46
N GLY A 281 -0.49 31.12 -20.85
CA GLY A 281 -1.67 31.90 -20.47
C GLY A 281 -1.80 32.02 -18.94
N VAL A 282 -1.73 30.89 -18.23
CA VAL A 282 -1.81 30.87 -16.76
C VAL A 282 -0.67 31.66 -16.10
N ALA A 283 0.55 31.54 -16.62
CA ALA A 283 1.70 32.26 -16.08
C ALA A 283 1.60 33.77 -16.34
N ALA A 284 1.05 34.19 -17.47
CA ALA A 284 0.81 35.59 -17.80
C ALA A 284 -0.30 36.20 -16.94
N ASP A 285 -1.44 35.49 -16.80
CA ASP A 285 -2.59 35.93 -15.99
C ASP A 285 -2.24 36.08 -14.50
N HIS A 286 -1.25 35.32 -14.03
CA HIS A 286 -0.83 35.29 -12.62
C HIS A 286 0.67 35.51 -12.44
N ILE A 287 1.22 36.52 -13.11
CA ILE A 287 2.67 36.76 -13.17
C ILE A 287 3.36 36.87 -11.81
N GLU A 288 2.73 37.49 -10.82
CA GLU A 288 3.31 37.63 -9.47
C GLU A 288 3.37 36.28 -8.73
N SER A 289 2.27 35.51 -8.80
CA SER A 289 2.23 34.14 -8.26
C SER A 289 3.28 33.26 -8.93
N PHE A 290 3.39 33.35 -10.25
CA PHE A 290 4.38 32.59 -11.01
C PHE A 290 5.82 32.96 -10.63
N ARG A 291 6.15 34.26 -10.55
CA ARG A 291 7.47 34.74 -10.13
C ARG A 291 7.85 34.28 -8.72
N SER A 292 6.88 34.24 -7.81
CA SER A 292 7.11 33.75 -6.44
C SER A 292 7.26 32.22 -6.38
N ASN A 293 6.48 31.50 -7.17
CA ASN A 293 6.47 30.05 -7.22
C ASN A 293 5.98 29.56 -8.61
N PRO A 294 6.90 29.16 -9.51
CA PRO A 294 6.54 28.69 -10.84
C PRO A 294 5.63 27.45 -10.84
N ARG A 295 5.62 26.67 -9.74
CA ARG A 295 4.71 25.53 -9.56
C ARG A 295 3.25 25.94 -9.51
N SER A 296 2.95 27.21 -9.19
CA SER A 296 1.57 27.71 -9.13
C SER A 296 0.86 27.62 -10.49
N ALA A 297 1.57 27.77 -11.61
CA ALA A 297 1.00 27.58 -12.93
C ALA A 297 0.61 26.11 -13.19
N VAL A 298 1.46 25.16 -12.79
CA VAL A 298 1.14 23.71 -12.83
C VAL A 298 -0.08 23.41 -11.97
N THR A 299 -0.12 23.93 -10.74
CA THR A 299 -1.27 23.78 -9.83
C THR A 299 -2.57 24.24 -10.49
N LYS A 300 -2.56 25.38 -11.18
CA LYS A 300 -3.73 25.94 -11.87
C LYS A 300 -4.19 25.08 -13.05
N LEU A 301 -3.25 24.51 -13.83
CA LEU A 301 -3.60 23.57 -14.90
C LEU A 301 -4.30 22.32 -14.35
N VAL A 302 -3.74 21.73 -13.29
CA VAL A 302 -4.29 20.54 -12.61
C VAL A 302 -5.65 20.86 -11.97
N GLU A 303 -5.77 22.03 -11.33
CA GLU A 303 -7.03 22.53 -10.75
C GLU A 303 -8.16 22.60 -11.78
N ARG A 304 -7.90 23.14 -12.99
CA ARG A 304 -8.89 23.19 -14.06
C ARG A 304 -9.38 21.80 -14.46
N ARG A 305 -8.48 20.80 -14.54
CA ARG A 305 -8.85 19.41 -14.87
C ARG A 305 -9.60 18.72 -13.74
N TYR A 306 -9.22 19.01 -12.48
CA TYR A 306 -9.97 18.57 -11.30
C TYR A 306 -11.43 19.07 -11.34
N TYR A 307 -11.66 20.35 -11.65
CA TYR A 307 -13.02 20.89 -11.75
C TYR A 307 -13.84 20.23 -12.86
N GLY A 308 -13.23 19.92 -14.01
CA GLY A 308 -13.90 19.16 -15.07
C GLY A 308 -14.40 17.79 -14.60
N ILE A 309 -13.58 17.07 -13.80
CA ILE A 309 -14.01 15.81 -13.16
C ILE A 309 -15.10 16.08 -12.13
N LYS A 310 -14.94 17.09 -11.28
CA LYS A 310 -15.95 17.45 -10.27
C LYS A 310 -17.31 17.76 -10.89
N ASP A 311 -17.34 18.43 -12.05
CA ASP A 311 -18.58 18.83 -12.71
C ASP A 311 -19.35 17.63 -13.30
N ILE A 312 -18.68 16.55 -13.71
CA ILE A 312 -19.37 15.33 -14.17
C ILE A 312 -20.18 14.67 -13.04
N PHE A 313 -19.73 14.79 -11.79
CA PHE A 313 -20.44 14.28 -10.62
C PHE A 313 -21.62 15.18 -10.24
N LYS A 314 -21.50 16.51 -10.42
CA LYS A 314 -22.62 17.43 -10.23
C LYS A 314 -23.75 17.18 -11.23
N ASP A 315 -23.41 16.92 -12.50
CA ASP A 315 -24.37 16.52 -13.54
C ASP A 315 -25.07 15.20 -13.18
N ALA A 316 -24.31 14.21 -12.72
CA ALA A 316 -24.86 12.90 -12.39
C ALA A 316 -25.68 12.85 -11.09
N ARG A 317 -25.38 13.72 -10.12
CA ARG A 317 -25.91 13.71 -8.74
C ARG A 317 -25.77 12.36 -8.01
N LYS A 318 -24.82 11.54 -8.46
CA LYS A 318 -24.55 10.19 -7.95
C LYS A 318 -23.06 9.90 -8.04
N GLY A 319 -22.55 9.13 -7.08
CA GLY A 319 -21.16 8.68 -7.07
C GLY A 319 -21.09 7.25 -6.54
N PHE A 320 -20.41 6.38 -7.27
CA PHE A 320 -20.24 4.97 -6.94
C PHE A 320 -18.77 4.69 -6.73
N LEU A 321 -18.39 4.34 -5.50
CA LEU A 321 -17.02 4.01 -5.12
C LEU A 321 -16.78 2.50 -5.28
N TYR A 322 -15.84 2.14 -6.15
CA TYR A 322 -15.40 0.78 -6.38
C TYR A 322 -14.00 0.56 -5.80
N LEU A 323 -13.80 -0.63 -5.23
CA LEU A 323 -12.47 -1.22 -5.11
C LEU A 323 -12.05 -1.77 -6.47
N VAL A 324 -10.75 -1.80 -6.74
CA VAL A 324 -10.20 -2.31 -8.00
C VAL A 324 -9.33 -3.54 -7.71
N ASP A 325 -9.53 -4.60 -8.48
CA ASP A 325 -8.61 -5.73 -8.53
C ASP A 325 -7.31 -5.27 -9.21
N GLU A 326 -6.22 -5.19 -8.44
CA GLU A 326 -4.95 -4.62 -8.91
C GLU A 326 -4.25 -5.48 -9.96
N HIS A 327 -4.49 -6.80 -9.93
CA HIS A 327 -3.90 -7.71 -10.91
C HIS A 327 -4.65 -7.62 -12.24
N MET A 328 -5.98 -7.57 -12.20
CA MET A 328 -6.80 -7.55 -13.42
C MET A 328 -7.01 -6.14 -14.00
N GLY A 329 -6.92 -5.11 -13.15
CA GLY A 329 -7.24 -3.73 -13.47
C GLY A 329 -8.74 -3.50 -13.68
N VAL A 330 -9.59 -4.20 -12.93
CA VAL A 330 -11.05 -4.19 -13.11
C VAL A 330 -11.75 -3.78 -11.80
N PRO A 331 -12.76 -2.89 -11.85
CA PRO A 331 -13.56 -2.54 -10.67
C PRO A 331 -14.31 -3.74 -10.12
N LEU A 332 -14.58 -3.76 -8.83
CA LEU A 332 -15.30 -4.85 -8.18
C LEU A 332 -16.77 -4.50 -7.95
N VAL A 333 -17.63 -5.42 -8.37
CA VAL A 333 -19.05 -5.43 -8.01
C VAL A 333 -19.25 -6.61 -7.06
N GLY A 334 -19.64 -6.31 -5.82
CA GLY A 334 -19.81 -7.29 -4.77
C GLY A 334 -20.81 -8.38 -5.18
N GLN A 335 -20.47 -9.64 -4.89
CA GLN A 335 -21.40 -10.76 -4.95
C GLN A 335 -21.97 -11.01 -3.55
N GLY A 336 -23.26 -11.32 -3.45
CA GLY A 336 -23.92 -11.62 -2.18
C GLY A 336 -24.04 -10.38 -1.27
N TYR A 337 -23.45 -10.46 -0.07
CA TYR A 337 -23.55 -9.43 0.98
C TYR A 337 -22.49 -8.32 0.89
N ALA A 338 -21.57 -8.38 -0.09
CA ALA A 338 -20.53 -7.37 -0.23
C ALA A 338 -21.13 -6.04 -0.69
N PRO A 339 -20.90 -4.91 0.03
CA PRO A 339 -21.61 -3.66 -0.22
C PRO A 339 -21.12 -2.88 -1.45
N TYR A 340 -20.22 -3.43 -2.27
CA TYR A 340 -19.56 -2.71 -3.36
C TYR A 340 -20.32 -2.81 -4.68
N PRO A 341 -20.38 -1.73 -5.49
CA PRO A 341 -19.85 -0.39 -5.19
C PRO A 341 -20.62 0.33 -4.07
N LEU A 342 -19.91 1.13 -3.28
CA LEU A 342 -20.53 1.99 -2.28
C LEU A 342 -21.19 3.17 -2.98
N GLU A 343 -22.51 3.30 -2.86
CA GLU A 343 -23.23 4.48 -3.33
C GLU A 343 -23.03 5.61 -2.31
N LEU A 344 -22.41 6.70 -2.75
CA LEU A 344 -22.13 7.85 -1.91
C LEU A 344 -23.32 8.81 -1.90
N PRO A 345 -23.73 9.34 -0.74
CA PRO A 345 -24.73 10.39 -0.68
C PRO A 345 -24.18 11.65 -1.35
N GLU A 346 -25.04 12.40 -2.07
CA GLU A 346 -24.69 13.61 -2.81
C GLU A 346 -23.74 14.58 -2.08
N PRO A 347 -23.98 14.96 -0.81
CA PRO A 347 -23.07 15.86 -0.08
C PRO A 347 -21.67 15.27 0.20
N ALA A 348 -21.53 13.95 0.20
CA ALA A 348 -20.25 13.29 0.44
C ALA A 348 -19.43 13.08 -0.84
N ILE A 349 -20.02 13.20 -2.04
CA ILE A 349 -19.34 12.91 -3.31
C ILE A 349 -18.12 13.80 -3.49
N GLU A 350 -18.28 15.12 -3.34
CA GLU A 350 -17.18 16.07 -3.54
C GLU A 350 -16.04 15.83 -2.53
N SER A 351 -16.40 15.72 -1.25
CA SER A 351 -15.42 15.48 -0.18
C SER A 351 -14.70 14.15 -0.35
N THR A 352 -15.35 13.13 -0.93
CA THR A 352 -14.73 11.83 -1.19
C THR A 352 -13.86 11.88 -2.43
N LEU A 353 -14.34 12.52 -3.50
CA LEU A 353 -13.60 12.73 -4.76
C LEU A 353 -12.25 13.39 -4.49
N SER A 354 -12.22 14.46 -3.69
CA SER A 354 -10.98 15.17 -3.39
C SER A 354 -9.94 14.28 -2.70
N LYS A 355 -10.38 13.38 -1.80
CA LYS A 355 -9.48 12.47 -1.08
C LYS A 355 -9.04 11.29 -1.94
N ILE A 356 -9.91 10.82 -2.83
CA ILE A 356 -9.68 9.58 -3.57
C ILE A 356 -8.94 9.78 -4.90
N LEU A 357 -9.02 10.97 -5.50
CA LEU A 357 -8.47 11.22 -6.82
C LEU A 357 -6.96 10.92 -6.95
N PRO A 358 -6.10 11.19 -5.96
CA PRO A 358 -4.69 10.75 -6.01
C PRO A 358 -4.53 9.23 -6.17
N PHE A 359 -5.35 8.44 -5.46
CA PHE A 359 -5.35 6.99 -5.54
C PHE A 359 -5.96 6.48 -6.85
N MET A 360 -7.01 7.14 -7.35
CA MET A 360 -7.57 6.88 -8.69
C MET A 360 -6.53 7.12 -9.79
N HIS A 361 -5.75 8.20 -9.67
CA HIS A 361 -4.67 8.50 -10.62
C HIS A 361 -3.57 7.44 -10.56
N CYS A 362 -3.15 7.03 -9.36
CA CYS A 362 -2.21 5.92 -9.19
C CYS A 362 -2.71 4.65 -9.89
N CYS A 363 -3.97 4.27 -9.63
CA CYS A 363 -4.59 3.11 -10.25
C CYS A 363 -4.61 3.21 -11.79
N SER A 364 -5.02 4.37 -12.32
CA SER A 364 -5.02 4.67 -13.76
C SER A 364 -3.64 4.56 -14.40
N MET A 365 -2.59 5.08 -13.75
CA MET A 365 -1.22 4.96 -14.26
C MET A 365 -0.77 3.51 -14.33
N VAL A 366 -1.03 2.73 -13.29
CA VAL A 366 -0.63 1.32 -13.20
C VAL A 366 -1.37 0.47 -14.24
N THR A 367 -2.68 0.64 -14.39
CA THR A 367 -3.45 -0.11 -15.41
C THR A 367 -3.06 0.27 -16.82
N ARG A 368 -2.78 1.55 -17.09
CA ARG A 368 -2.24 1.96 -18.40
C ARG A 368 -0.90 1.30 -18.68
N GLY A 369 0.02 1.35 -17.71
CA GLY A 369 1.37 0.85 -17.92
C GLY A 369 1.43 -0.67 -18.06
N THR A 370 0.61 -1.40 -17.32
CA THR A 370 0.46 -2.86 -17.46
C THR A 370 -0.23 -3.26 -18.76
N SER A 371 -1.16 -2.44 -19.28
CA SER A 371 -1.83 -2.69 -20.57
C SER A 371 -1.06 -2.16 -21.78
N GLY A 372 0.09 -1.52 -21.58
CA GLY A 372 0.89 -0.92 -22.66
C GLY A 372 0.25 0.31 -23.32
N GLY A 373 -0.72 0.98 -22.68
CA GLY A 373 -1.36 2.15 -23.27
C GLY A 373 -2.68 2.56 -22.62
N ILE A 374 -3.40 3.50 -23.26
CA ILE A 374 -4.66 4.05 -22.74
C ILE A 374 -5.82 3.05 -22.71
N SER A 375 -5.70 1.90 -23.38
CA SER A 375 -6.66 0.79 -23.31
C SER A 375 -6.83 0.24 -21.89
N GLY A 376 -5.81 0.37 -21.03
CA GLY A 376 -5.91 -0.01 -19.62
C GLY A 376 -6.94 0.80 -18.82
N ILE A 377 -7.19 2.06 -19.20
CA ILE A 377 -8.23 2.89 -18.59
C ILE A 377 -9.63 2.40 -18.98
N VAL A 378 -9.78 1.80 -20.16
CA VAL A 378 -11.06 1.23 -20.60
C VAL A 378 -11.50 0.14 -19.61
N ARG A 379 -10.57 -0.70 -19.11
CA ARG A 379 -10.89 -1.73 -18.11
C ARG A 379 -11.44 -1.14 -16.80
N LEU A 380 -10.88 -0.01 -16.37
CA LEU A 380 -11.28 0.68 -15.14
C LEU A 380 -12.66 1.35 -15.25
N ILE A 381 -13.01 1.87 -16.43
CA ILE A 381 -14.20 2.70 -16.65
C ILE A 381 -15.38 1.86 -17.17
N PHE A 382 -15.10 0.89 -18.06
CA PHE A 382 -16.09 0.12 -18.81
C PHE A 382 -15.38 -1.12 -19.42
N GLU A 383 -15.18 -2.14 -18.60
CA GLU A 383 -14.48 -3.38 -18.96
C GLU A 383 -15.02 -4.05 -20.23
N ALA A 384 -16.32 -3.99 -20.48
CA ALA A 384 -16.94 -4.61 -21.64
C ALA A 384 -16.50 -4.02 -23.00
N ALA A 385 -15.92 -2.82 -23.05
CA ALA A 385 -15.32 -2.25 -24.27
C ALA A 385 -13.91 -2.74 -24.51
N PHE A 386 -13.20 -3.20 -23.48
CA PHE A 386 -11.80 -3.57 -23.60
C PHE A 386 -11.63 -4.69 -24.65
N PRO A 387 -10.69 -4.54 -25.62
CA PRO A 387 -9.61 -3.55 -25.69
C PRO A 387 -9.89 -2.27 -26.52
N HIS A 388 -11.12 -2.07 -27.00
CA HIS A 388 -11.46 -0.95 -27.86
C HIS A 388 -11.42 0.39 -27.11
N VAL A 389 -10.61 1.32 -27.62
CA VAL A 389 -10.47 2.68 -27.08
C VAL A 389 -11.44 3.61 -27.82
N PRO A 390 -12.29 4.37 -27.12
CA PRO A 390 -13.12 5.39 -27.75
C PRO A 390 -12.28 6.42 -28.52
N PRO A 391 -12.65 6.81 -29.76
CA PRO A 391 -11.86 7.75 -30.56
C PRO A 391 -11.61 9.10 -29.88
N SER A 392 -12.56 9.56 -29.06
CA SER A 392 -12.45 10.81 -28.27
C SER A 392 -11.30 10.80 -27.26
N TRP A 393 -10.76 9.62 -26.93
CA TRP A 393 -9.66 9.47 -25.97
C TRP A 393 -8.29 9.64 -26.63
N ASN A 394 -8.18 9.51 -27.95
CA ASN A 394 -6.89 9.51 -28.65
C ASN A 394 -6.15 10.84 -28.45
N GLU A 395 -6.83 11.96 -28.65
CA GLU A 395 -6.25 13.29 -28.47
C GLU A 395 -5.91 13.57 -26.99
N SER A 396 -6.80 13.19 -26.07
CA SER A 396 -6.59 13.42 -24.64
C SER A 396 -5.51 12.52 -24.04
N GLY A 397 -5.26 11.37 -24.65
CA GLY A 397 -4.26 10.40 -24.25
C GLY A 397 -2.95 10.49 -25.03
N SER A 398 -2.85 11.33 -26.06
CA SER A 398 -1.64 11.45 -26.87
C SER A 398 -0.47 11.97 -26.04
N GLY A 399 0.75 11.49 -26.35
CA GLY A 399 1.97 11.84 -25.63
C GLY A 399 2.11 11.26 -24.21
N LEU A 400 1.11 10.54 -23.69
CA LEU A 400 1.20 9.91 -22.39
C LEU A 400 2.16 8.71 -22.43
N VAL A 401 3.17 8.76 -21.57
CA VAL A 401 4.10 7.66 -21.38
C VAL A 401 3.40 6.53 -20.63
N HIS A 402 3.52 5.30 -21.14
CA HIS A 402 2.98 4.09 -20.52
C HIS A 402 4.07 3.21 -19.89
N SER A 403 5.32 3.66 -19.85
CA SER A 403 6.34 2.98 -19.04
C SER A 403 6.11 3.25 -17.56
N LEU A 404 6.15 2.20 -16.76
CA LEU A 404 6.02 2.30 -15.31
C LEU A 404 7.35 2.81 -14.73
N ASN A 405 7.34 4.00 -14.15
CA ASN A 405 8.46 4.61 -13.46
C ASN A 405 8.00 5.12 -12.09
N GLU A 406 8.58 4.57 -11.03
CA GLU A 406 8.11 4.79 -9.66
C GLU A 406 8.20 6.28 -9.28
N ASP A 407 9.32 6.94 -9.58
CA ASP A 407 9.54 8.35 -9.23
C ASP A 407 8.58 9.29 -9.97
N ASN A 408 8.26 8.98 -11.22
CA ASN A 408 7.26 9.74 -11.99
C ASN A 408 5.88 9.58 -11.38
N ILE A 409 5.46 8.33 -11.08
CA ILE A 409 4.16 8.05 -10.48
C ILE A 409 4.04 8.77 -9.13
N LYS A 410 5.04 8.66 -8.27
CA LYS A 410 5.08 9.35 -6.97
C LYS A 410 4.97 10.86 -7.14
N ARG A 411 5.74 11.46 -8.06
CA ARG A 411 5.70 12.91 -8.32
C ARG A 411 4.32 13.36 -8.79
N GLU A 412 3.72 12.66 -9.74
CA GLU A 412 2.37 12.99 -10.24
C GLU A 412 1.30 12.92 -9.13
N ILE A 413 1.33 11.87 -8.30
CA ILE A 413 0.42 11.73 -7.15
C ILE A 413 0.60 12.92 -6.19
N MET A 414 1.83 13.31 -5.91
CA MET A 414 2.13 14.41 -4.99
C MET A 414 1.75 15.80 -5.55
N ILE A 415 1.90 16.02 -6.86
CA ILE A 415 1.41 17.24 -7.54
C ILE A 415 -0.11 17.32 -7.39
N LEU A 416 -0.82 16.22 -7.65
CA LEU A 416 -2.27 16.15 -7.56
C LEU A 416 -2.76 16.39 -6.13
N HIS A 417 -2.21 15.65 -5.16
CA HIS A 417 -2.55 15.79 -3.74
C HIS A 417 -2.30 17.22 -3.25
N ARG A 418 -1.12 17.80 -3.52
CA ARG A 418 -0.80 19.18 -3.14
C ARG A 418 -1.77 20.20 -3.76
N THR A 419 -2.14 20.00 -5.02
CA THR A 419 -3.10 20.87 -5.72
C THR A 419 -4.45 20.82 -5.02
N ILE A 420 -4.99 19.63 -4.77
CA ILE A 420 -6.28 19.45 -4.11
C ILE A 420 -6.29 20.00 -2.68
N CYS A 421 -5.22 19.76 -1.90
CA CYS A 421 -5.09 20.33 -0.56
C CYS A 421 -5.12 21.87 -0.60
N GLY A 422 -4.51 22.49 -1.62
CA GLY A 422 -4.51 23.94 -1.81
C GLY A 422 -5.90 24.53 -2.06
N LEU A 423 -6.83 23.76 -2.64
CA LEU A 423 -8.20 24.21 -2.92
C LEU A 423 -9.08 24.22 -1.67
N ASN A 424 -8.84 23.28 -0.75
CA ASN A 424 -9.77 23.02 0.35
C ASN A 424 -9.67 24.01 1.52
N SER A 425 -8.88 25.08 1.42
CA SER A 425 -8.81 26.24 2.34
C SER A 425 -8.53 25.95 3.83
N SER A 426 -8.50 24.68 4.26
CA SER A 426 -8.24 24.29 5.64
C SER A 426 -6.77 24.55 5.95
N ARG A 427 -6.51 25.34 6.99
CA ARG A 427 -5.16 25.66 7.48
C ARG A 427 -4.29 24.43 7.79
N GLU A 428 -4.91 23.27 7.99
CA GLU A 428 -4.20 22.00 8.18
C GLU A 428 -3.86 21.36 6.82
N ARG A 429 -2.56 21.23 6.54
CA ARG A 429 -2.06 20.39 5.45
C ARG A 429 -2.36 18.94 5.82
N LYS A 430 -3.40 18.37 5.21
CA LYS A 430 -3.69 16.94 5.30
C LYS A 430 -2.59 16.17 4.58
N SER A 431 -2.17 15.06 5.17
CA SER A 431 -1.25 14.11 4.53
C SER A 431 -2.04 13.13 3.65
N LEU A 432 -1.35 12.50 2.69
CA LEU A 432 -1.96 11.44 1.87
C LEU A 432 -2.43 10.26 2.74
N GLY A 433 -1.76 10.03 3.88
CA GLY A 433 -2.17 9.03 4.88
C GLY A 433 -3.49 9.36 5.57
N ASP A 434 -3.76 10.64 5.81
CA ASP A 434 -5.04 11.10 6.37
C ASP A 434 -6.18 10.88 5.38
N ASP A 435 -5.93 11.12 4.09
CA ASP A 435 -6.89 10.86 3.02
C ASP A 435 -7.20 9.37 2.89
N LEU A 436 -6.19 8.50 2.91
CA LEU A 436 -6.39 7.04 2.90
C LEU A 436 -7.14 6.56 4.15
N SER A 437 -6.81 7.10 5.32
CA SER A 437 -7.49 6.77 6.58
C SER A 437 -8.96 7.21 6.57
N ALA A 438 -9.25 8.38 6.00
CA ALA A 438 -10.61 8.88 5.83
C ALA A 438 -11.43 7.98 4.87
N ILE A 439 -10.82 7.51 3.77
CA ILE A 439 -11.45 6.54 2.87
C ILE A 439 -11.69 5.22 3.61
N GLY A 440 -10.71 4.73 4.39
CA GLY A 440 -10.86 3.55 5.23
C GLY A 440 -12.02 3.66 6.22
N SER A 441 -12.22 4.83 6.82
CA SER A 441 -13.38 5.10 7.69
C SER A 441 -14.71 5.04 6.92
N ILE A 442 -14.76 5.51 5.67
CA ILE A 442 -15.95 5.39 4.82
C ILE A 442 -16.23 3.91 4.53
N CYS A 443 -15.20 3.14 4.11
CA CYS A 443 -15.36 1.72 3.82
C CYS A 443 -15.82 0.94 5.07
N SER A 444 -15.21 1.18 6.23
CA SER A 444 -15.53 0.46 7.48
C SER A 444 -16.96 0.71 7.99
N LYS A 445 -17.56 1.85 7.64
CA LYS A 445 -18.97 2.15 7.99
C LYS A 445 -19.96 1.32 7.21
N VAL A 446 -19.62 0.93 5.98
CA VAL A 446 -20.54 0.20 5.08
C VAL A 446 -20.18 -1.29 5.03
N ASP A 447 -18.89 -1.60 5.02
CA ASP A 447 -18.33 -2.95 5.05
C ASP A 447 -17.88 -3.31 6.47
N ILE A 448 -18.86 -3.56 7.35
CA ILE A 448 -18.64 -3.87 8.77
C ILE A 448 -17.77 -5.13 8.94
N ARG A 449 -17.82 -6.04 7.96
CA ARG A 449 -17.02 -7.27 7.95
C ARG A 449 -15.57 -7.05 7.53
N GLY A 450 -15.27 -5.87 6.95
CA GLY A 450 -14.00 -5.57 6.32
C GLY A 450 -13.71 -6.47 5.14
N ASP A 451 -14.71 -7.09 4.51
CA ASP A 451 -14.47 -8.15 3.52
C ASP A 451 -13.84 -7.60 2.23
N PHE A 452 -13.89 -6.29 1.99
CA PHE A 452 -13.34 -5.57 0.84
C PHE A 452 -13.68 -6.24 -0.49
N ALA A 453 -14.96 -6.57 -0.70
CA ALA A 453 -15.44 -7.31 -1.88
C ALA A 453 -14.73 -8.66 -2.10
N ASN A 454 -14.36 -9.34 -1.01
CA ASN A 454 -13.61 -10.60 -0.99
C ASN A 454 -12.21 -10.51 -1.60
N LEU A 455 -11.61 -9.31 -1.59
CA LEU A 455 -10.22 -9.13 -1.97
C LEU A 455 -9.29 -9.87 -1.00
N HIS A 456 -8.27 -10.48 -1.57
CA HIS A 456 -7.17 -11.13 -0.86
C HIS A 456 -5.89 -10.35 -1.15
N ARG A 457 -5.07 -10.23 -0.13
CA ARG A 457 -3.74 -9.65 -0.28
C ARG A 457 -2.81 -10.75 -0.76
N VAL A 458 -2.09 -10.52 -1.83
CA VAL A 458 -1.02 -11.42 -2.28
C VAL A 458 0.30 -10.74 -2.01
N GLN A 459 1.25 -11.45 -1.40
CA GLN A 459 2.55 -10.91 -1.00
C GLN A 459 3.69 -11.72 -1.61
N CYS A 460 4.68 -11.02 -2.16
CA CYS A 460 5.90 -11.59 -2.71
C CYS A 460 7.08 -10.64 -2.43
N ALA A 461 8.16 -11.15 -1.85
CA ALA A 461 9.41 -10.41 -1.60
C ALA A 461 9.22 -9.02 -0.95
N GLY A 462 8.26 -8.90 -0.02
CA GLY A 462 7.95 -7.66 0.70
C GLY A 462 7.06 -6.66 -0.05
N SER A 463 6.74 -6.91 -1.33
CA SER A 463 5.71 -6.17 -2.08
C SER A 463 4.37 -6.90 -1.99
N SER A 464 3.27 -6.17 -2.11
CA SER A 464 1.94 -6.78 -2.08
C SER A 464 0.92 -6.03 -2.92
N LEU A 465 -0.05 -6.76 -3.46
CA LEU A 465 -1.21 -6.23 -4.17
C LEU A 465 -2.49 -6.88 -3.66
N TRP A 466 -3.63 -6.25 -3.92
CA TRP A 466 -4.95 -6.82 -3.63
C TRP A 466 -5.64 -7.31 -4.90
N THR A 467 -6.13 -8.54 -4.87
CA THR A 467 -6.83 -9.16 -6.01
C THR A 467 -7.94 -10.11 -5.55
N THR A 468 -8.83 -10.47 -6.46
CA THR A 468 -9.90 -11.45 -6.20
C THR A 468 -9.35 -12.86 -6.01
N PRO A 469 -10.14 -13.81 -5.45
CA PRO A 469 -9.69 -15.21 -5.36
C PRO A 469 -9.33 -15.83 -6.72
N THR A 470 -9.97 -15.38 -7.80
CA THR A 470 -9.61 -15.76 -9.16
C THR A 470 -8.22 -15.24 -9.53
N GLY A 471 -7.92 -13.98 -9.24
CA GLY A 471 -6.58 -13.42 -9.44
C GLY A 471 -5.51 -14.08 -8.57
N VAL A 472 -5.82 -14.46 -7.32
CA VAL A 472 -4.92 -15.26 -6.47
C VAL A 472 -4.52 -16.56 -7.16
N LYS A 473 -5.49 -17.31 -7.70
CA LYS A 473 -5.22 -18.57 -8.42
C LYS A 473 -4.35 -18.34 -9.66
N LEU A 474 -4.65 -17.31 -10.45
CA LEU A 474 -3.85 -16.95 -11.63
C LEU A 474 -2.40 -16.62 -11.25
N ILE A 475 -2.19 -15.85 -10.18
CA ILE A 475 -0.86 -15.51 -9.68
C ILE A 475 -0.15 -16.77 -9.19
N GLN A 476 -0.80 -17.62 -8.39
CA GLN A 476 -0.22 -18.87 -7.90
C GLN A 476 0.18 -19.80 -9.04
N GLU A 477 -0.68 -19.97 -10.04
CA GLU A 477 -0.38 -20.74 -11.24
C GLU A 477 0.80 -20.16 -12.02
N ALA A 478 0.86 -18.83 -12.16
CA ALA A 478 1.96 -18.15 -12.82
C ALA A 478 3.28 -18.30 -12.03
N CYS A 479 3.25 -18.26 -10.70
CA CYS A 479 4.42 -18.48 -9.87
C CYS A 479 4.90 -19.94 -9.88
N ASN A 480 3.96 -20.90 -9.88
CA ASN A 480 4.30 -22.33 -9.86
C ASN A 480 4.88 -22.82 -11.19
N LYS A 481 4.54 -22.17 -12.31
CA LYS A 481 5.07 -22.52 -13.65
C LYS A 481 6.52 -22.12 -13.86
N TYR A 482 7.07 -21.21 -13.04
CA TYR A 482 8.41 -20.67 -13.20
C TYR A 482 9.27 -21.04 -11.98
N ASP A 483 10.12 -22.06 -12.15
CA ASP A 483 11.11 -22.39 -11.16
C ASP A 483 12.30 -21.41 -11.18
N PHE A 484 13.10 -21.42 -10.11
CA PHE A 484 14.26 -20.56 -9.96
C PHE A 484 15.33 -20.80 -11.03
N GLU A 485 15.47 -22.05 -11.50
CA GLU A 485 16.47 -22.43 -12.51
C GLU A 485 16.12 -21.82 -13.88
N GLN A 486 14.83 -21.83 -14.23
CA GLN A 486 14.30 -21.17 -15.41
C GLN A 486 14.48 -19.66 -15.33
N ALA A 487 14.29 -19.04 -14.16
CA ALA A 487 14.55 -17.62 -13.98
C ALA A 487 16.04 -17.28 -14.20
N ILE A 488 16.96 -18.09 -13.67
CA ILE A 488 18.41 -17.94 -13.94
C ILE A 488 18.72 -18.09 -15.43
N LYS A 489 18.15 -19.11 -16.09
CA LYS A 489 18.35 -19.32 -17.54
C LYS A 489 17.83 -18.14 -18.36
N ILE A 490 16.67 -17.60 -18.03
CA ILE A 490 16.10 -16.41 -18.66
C ILE A 490 17.00 -15.20 -18.43
N GLN A 491 17.49 -14.99 -17.20
CA GLN A 491 18.41 -13.89 -16.89
C GLN A 491 19.71 -14.00 -17.70
N ALA A 492 20.34 -15.17 -17.75
CA ALA A 492 21.54 -15.39 -18.55
C ALA A 492 21.30 -15.12 -20.05
N ASN A 493 20.15 -15.53 -20.57
CA ASN A 493 19.75 -15.24 -21.95
C ASN A 493 19.48 -13.75 -22.20
N LEU A 494 18.95 -13.02 -21.22
CA LEU A 494 18.76 -11.57 -21.32
C LEU A 494 20.09 -10.82 -21.26
N GLU A 495 21.00 -11.22 -20.37
CA GLU A 495 22.34 -10.61 -20.27
C GLU A 495 23.16 -10.81 -21.54
N THR A 496 23.08 -11.99 -22.17
CA THR A 496 23.73 -12.23 -23.47
C THR A 496 23.14 -11.35 -24.57
N LYS A 497 21.80 -11.27 -24.69
CA LYS A 497 21.14 -10.36 -25.63
C LYS A 497 21.51 -8.90 -25.40
N LEU A 498 21.58 -8.46 -24.15
CA LEU A 498 21.92 -7.09 -23.79
C LEU A 498 23.36 -6.75 -24.20
N LYS A 499 24.32 -7.65 -23.93
CA LYS A 499 25.71 -7.51 -24.42
C LYS A 499 25.78 -7.43 -25.95
N THR A 500 25.01 -8.25 -26.67
CA THR A 500 24.95 -8.19 -28.14
C THR A 500 24.38 -6.85 -28.63
N GLN A 501 23.34 -6.33 -27.99
CA GLN A 501 22.78 -5.02 -28.32
C GLN A 501 23.75 -3.87 -28.00
N GLU A 502 24.47 -3.92 -26.89
CA GLU A 502 25.50 -2.94 -26.55
C GLU A 502 26.63 -2.91 -27.58
N GLN A 503 27.07 -4.08 -28.05
CA GLN A 503 28.05 -4.19 -29.13
C GLN A 503 27.53 -3.59 -30.44
N LEU A 504 26.28 -3.86 -30.80
CA LEU A 504 25.66 -3.28 -31.99
C LEU A 504 25.56 -1.76 -31.91
N ILE A 505 25.17 -1.22 -30.74
CA ILE A 505 25.12 0.23 -30.50
C ILE A 505 26.51 0.84 -30.64
N LYS A 506 27.55 0.18 -30.12
CA LYS A 506 28.93 0.63 -30.26
C LYS A 506 29.37 0.69 -31.73
N GLN A 507 29.11 -0.37 -32.50
CA GLN A 507 29.41 -0.41 -33.93
C GLN A 507 28.66 0.68 -34.72
N LEU A 508 27.39 0.93 -34.39
CA LEU A 508 26.60 1.98 -35.01
C LEU A 508 27.16 3.37 -34.69
N ARG A 509 27.60 3.61 -33.45
CA ARG A 509 28.26 4.88 -33.06
C ARG A 509 29.57 5.10 -33.82
N GLU A 510 30.43 4.09 -33.88
CA GLU A 510 31.69 4.16 -34.66
C GLU A 510 31.41 4.45 -36.15
N LYS A 511 30.36 3.84 -36.72
CA LYS A 511 29.96 4.10 -38.11
C LYS A 511 29.42 5.52 -38.31
N VAL A 512 28.65 6.05 -37.36
CA VAL A 512 28.16 7.43 -37.40
C VAL A 512 29.32 8.43 -37.28
N GLU A 513 30.28 8.18 -36.39
CA GLU A 513 31.50 9.00 -36.27
C GLU A 513 32.33 8.97 -37.57
N MET A 514 32.49 7.80 -38.19
CA MET A 514 33.12 7.68 -39.52
C MET A 514 32.38 8.45 -40.61
N MET A 515 31.05 8.40 -40.64
CA MET A 515 30.25 9.16 -41.62
C MET A 515 30.38 10.68 -41.39
N ALA A 516 30.32 11.14 -40.14
CA ALA A 516 30.52 12.54 -39.80
C ALA A 516 31.93 13.02 -40.17
N TRP A 517 32.95 12.18 -39.94
CA TRP A 517 34.34 12.47 -40.34
C TRP A 517 34.51 12.54 -41.87
N HIS A 518 33.87 11.65 -42.63
CA HIS A 518 33.86 11.72 -44.10
C HIS A 518 33.17 12.99 -44.62
N GLU A 519 32.08 13.41 -43.95
CA GLU A 519 31.35 14.63 -44.27
C GLU A 519 32.20 15.89 -43.98
N GLU A 520 32.90 15.95 -42.84
CA GLU A 520 33.84 17.04 -42.51
C GLU A 520 35.01 17.14 -43.48
N LEU A 521 35.49 16.01 -44.01
CA LEU A 521 36.57 15.98 -45.00
C LEU A 521 36.13 16.30 -46.42
N ASN A 522 34.84 16.58 -46.66
CA ASN A 522 34.29 16.88 -47.98
C ASN A 522 34.64 15.79 -49.02
N LEU A 523 34.83 14.55 -48.55
CA LEU A 523 35.04 13.39 -49.39
C LEU A 523 33.67 13.06 -49.98
N ASN A 524 33.35 13.67 -51.13
CA ASN A 524 32.15 13.36 -51.90
C ASN A 524 32.05 11.84 -52.07
N VAL A 525 31.13 11.23 -51.31
CA VAL A 525 30.70 9.85 -51.53
C VAL A 525 30.17 9.82 -52.96
N PRO A 526 30.73 9.00 -53.87
CA PRO A 526 30.20 8.89 -55.22
C PRO A 526 28.74 8.47 -55.12
N GLN A 527 27.82 9.35 -55.51
CA GLN A 527 26.45 8.97 -55.77
C GLN A 527 26.51 7.91 -56.85
N THR A 528 26.23 6.66 -56.48
CA THR A 528 26.03 5.59 -57.45
C THR A 528 24.78 5.94 -58.24
N GLN A 529 25.00 6.61 -59.38
CA GLN A 529 24.00 6.78 -60.41
C GLN A 529 23.59 5.39 -60.88
N GLY A 530 22.30 5.09 -60.74
CA GLY A 530 21.69 3.94 -61.39
C GLY A 530 21.70 4.16 -62.89
N GLU A 531 22.58 3.46 -63.60
CA GLU A 531 22.43 3.20 -65.02
C GLU A 531 21.94 1.76 -65.21
N GLY A 532 20.76 1.64 -65.81
CA GLY A 532 20.23 0.37 -66.26
C GLY A 532 21.04 -0.15 -67.44
N MET A 533 21.35 -1.44 -67.42
CA MET A 533 21.55 -2.18 -68.66
C MET A 533 21.19 -3.65 -68.46
N ALA A 534 20.16 -4.05 -69.19
CA ALA A 534 19.77 -5.43 -69.39
C ALA A 534 20.92 -6.23 -70.00
N LYS A 535 21.14 -7.45 -69.49
CA LYS A 535 21.57 -8.57 -70.33
C LYS A 535 21.14 -9.90 -69.72
N SER A 536 20.63 -10.69 -70.66
CA SER A 536 20.02 -11.99 -70.57
C SER A 536 21.01 -13.09 -70.16
N THR A 537 20.40 -14.20 -69.72
CA THR A 537 20.69 -15.62 -70.02
C THR A 537 21.35 -16.51 -68.95
N THR A 538 20.51 -17.47 -68.54
CA THR A 538 20.72 -18.92 -68.35
C THR A 538 21.14 -19.49 -66.98
N LEU A 539 20.19 -20.29 -66.49
CA LEU A 539 20.22 -21.43 -65.56
C LEU A 539 21.58 -22.01 -65.17
N GLU A 540 21.70 -22.34 -63.88
CA GLU A 540 21.84 -23.74 -63.48
C GLU A 540 21.24 -24.00 -62.08
N ARG A 541 20.50 -25.10 -61.99
CA ARG A 541 19.91 -25.68 -60.77
C ARG A 541 21.01 -26.42 -60.00
N THR A 542 21.07 -26.21 -58.69
CA THR A 542 21.39 -27.29 -57.73
C THR A 542 20.61 -27.06 -56.43
N ASN A 543 19.79 -28.06 -56.10
CA ASN A 543 19.17 -28.26 -54.79
C ASN A 543 20.24 -28.65 -53.76
N VAL A 544 20.20 -28.11 -52.54
CA VAL A 544 20.39 -28.86 -51.27
C VAL A 544 19.66 -28.11 -50.14
N GLU A 545 19.10 -28.90 -49.22
CA GLU A 545 18.16 -28.65 -48.15
C GLU A 545 18.67 -27.84 -46.93
N ASN A 546 17.69 -27.46 -46.10
CA ASN A 546 17.70 -27.20 -44.66
C ASN A 546 18.05 -25.78 -44.16
N GLY A 547 17.12 -25.21 -43.39
CA GLY A 547 17.40 -24.12 -42.46
C GLY A 547 16.19 -23.26 -42.11
N ASP A 548 15.64 -23.49 -40.92
CA ASP A 548 14.58 -22.76 -40.23
C ASP A 548 14.55 -21.24 -40.44
N GLY A 549 13.35 -20.71 -40.70
CA GLY A 549 13.03 -19.29 -40.62
C GLY A 549 11.77 -19.07 -39.77
N VAL A 550 11.95 -18.95 -38.46
CA VAL A 550 10.91 -18.49 -37.53
C VAL A 550 10.73 -16.98 -37.73
N ASP A 551 9.58 -16.62 -38.28
CA ASP A 551 9.09 -15.25 -38.40
C ASP A 551 8.48 -14.82 -37.05
N LEU A 552 9.10 -13.82 -36.41
CA LEU A 552 8.63 -13.22 -35.16
C LEU A 552 7.73 -12.03 -35.48
N GLY A 553 6.43 -12.28 -35.53
CA GLY A 553 5.43 -11.24 -35.63
C GLY A 553 4.08 -11.69 -35.09
N SER A 554 3.66 -11.08 -33.97
CA SER A 554 2.27 -11.03 -33.49
C SER A 554 1.68 -12.34 -32.91
N VAL A 555 1.62 -12.41 -31.57
CA VAL A 555 0.63 -13.25 -30.88
C VAL A 555 -0.23 -12.36 -29.99
N ALA A 556 -1.33 -11.89 -30.58
CA ALA A 556 -2.55 -11.58 -29.85
C ALA A 556 -3.33 -12.89 -29.68
N THR A 557 -3.47 -13.39 -28.46
CA THR A 557 -4.30 -14.56 -28.16
C THR A 557 -5.76 -14.14 -27.97
N ALA A 558 -6.52 -14.24 -29.06
CA ALA A 558 -7.93 -14.58 -28.99
C ALA A 558 -8.06 -16.03 -29.49
N ASN A 559 -8.60 -16.93 -28.67
CA ASN A 559 -9.14 -18.19 -29.17
C ASN A 559 -10.40 -18.56 -28.40
N SER A 560 -11.52 -18.32 -29.07
CA SER A 560 -12.81 -18.96 -28.87
C SER A 560 -13.06 -19.92 -30.03
N LYS A 561 -13.16 -21.22 -29.77
CA LYS A 561 -13.86 -22.24 -30.60
C LYS A 561 -14.30 -23.33 -29.64
N SER A 562 -15.59 -23.49 -29.34
CA SER A 562 -16.63 -24.14 -30.16
C SER A 562 -16.27 -25.59 -30.51
N THR A 563 -16.66 -26.51 -29.64
CA THR A 563 -16.78 -27.94 -29.96
C THR A 563 -18.27 -28.29 -29.93
N SER A 564 -18.82 -28.52 -31.11
CA SER A 564 -20.10 -29.19 -31.30
C SER A 564 -19.83 -30.63 -31.71
N ARG A 565 -20.34 -31.54 -30.87
CA ARG A 565 -20.89 -32.89 -31.12
C ARG A 565 -20.09 -33.86 -31.99
N ASP A 566 -19.83 -35.03 -31.38
CA ASP A 566 -20.37 -36.27 -31.94
C ASP A 566 -20.87 -37.20 -30.82
N GLN A 567 -21.96 -37.90 -31.17
CA GLN A 567 -22.73 -38.85 -30.37
C GLN A 567 -22.04 -40.22 -30.37
N ILE A 568 -22.04 -40.91 -29.22
CA ILE A 568 -22.15 -42.38 -29.16
C ILE A 568 -23.02 -42.73 -27.93
N SER A 569 -24.06 -43.54 -28.17
CA SER A 569 -25.01 -44.07 -27.20
C SER A 569 -24.57 -45.45 -26.65
N VAL A 570 -25.41 -46.00 -25.76
CA VAL A 570 -25.47 -47.37 -25.20
C VAL A 570 -24.61 -47.53 -23.94
N ASP A 571 -25.12 -47.87 -22.74
CA ASP A 571 -26.42 -48.30 -22.18
C ASP A 571 -26.66 -47.58 -20.84
#